data_AF-A0A1C7NCS0-F1
#
_entry.id   AF-A0A1C7NCS0-F1
#
_cell.length_a   1.000
_cell.length_b   1.000
_cell.length_c   1.000
_cell.angle_alpha   90.00
_cell.angle_beta   90.00
_cell.angle_gamma   90.00
#
_symmetry.space_group_name_H-M   'P 1'
#
loop_
_entity.id
_entity.type
_entity.pdbx_description
1 polymer ?
#
loop_
_entity_poly.entity_id
_entity_poly.type
_entity_poly.pdbx_seq_one_letter_code
_entity_poly.pdbx_strand_id
1 'polypeptide(L)'
;MSHHVNFSTHGKELDAAYQAVISEQDDTNWLIYAYDKGTYDLRVQATGDGGLEELSDEFSDGKVQFAYAKVIDPNTELPKFVFIGWCGSGVPELRKAFFNSQLSDVSKFFKSFHVQINARDEADVEPALIMKRVSESSGAKYSVHKEAAKPQPRVAPVGSVYKKEEIPDIAAMQRQSMTKENAPTPVGTNYTPVQTAPKKLEQRWNAAQNQDSGASAVRAERERYEREVVEREKEKARQFTSHQASDNTSLREEAEARRRQEEEEQRQQRAETAKRG
;
A
#
# COMPACT_ATOMS: atom_id res chain seq x y z
N MET A 1 30.78 -2.59 11.28
CA MET A 1 30.08 -2.63 12.59
C MET A 1 28.69 -3.13 12.32
N SER A 2 28.22 -4.11 13.08
CA SER A 2 26.86 -4.62 12.90
C SER A 2 25.87 -3.66 13.57
N HIS A 3 24.82 -3.27 12.86
CA HIS A 3 23.80 -2.32 13.30
C HIS A 3 22.53 -3.01 13.86
N HIS A 4 22.70 -4.23 14.37
CA HIS A 4 21.63 -4.99 15.03
C HIS A 4 21.26 -4.37 16.38
N VAL A 5 20.01 -4.62 16.76
CA VAL A 5 19.48 -4.24 18.08
C VAL A 5 20.10 -5.13 19.16
N ASN A 6 20.51 -4.51 20.26
CA ASN A 6 21.00 -5.23 21.43
C ASN A 6 19.90 -5.32 22.50
N PHE A 7 19.57 -6.54 22.90
CA PHE A 7 18.58 -6.87 23.92
C PHE A 7 19.20 -7.27 25.27
N SER A 8 20.53 -7.42 25.34
CA SER A 8 21.20 -7.98 26.52
C SER A 8 21.34 -6.98 27.67
N THR A 9 21.59 -5.70 27.37
CA THR A 9 21.86 -4.66 28.37
C THR A 9 20.70 -4.46 29.34
N HIS A 10 19.47 -4.36 28.81
CA HIS A 10 18.24 -4.17 29.59
C HIS A 10 17.28 -5.37 29.52
N GLY A 11 17.79 -6.57 29.20
CA GLY A 11 16.95 -7.73 28.89
C GLY A 11 15.92 -8.08 29.98
N LYS A 12 16.29 -7.97 31.26
CA LYS A 12 15.36 -8.23 32.38
C LYS A 12 14.20 -7.24 32.44
N GLU A 13 14.47 -5.96 32.18
CA GLU A 13 13.46 -4.89 32.20
C GLU A 13 12.54 -5.01 30.99
N LEU A 14 13.10 -5.32 29.82
CA LEU A 14 12.35 -5.58 28.60
C LEU A 14 11.41 -6.79 28.76
N ASP A 15 11.92 -7.90 29.30
CA ASP A 15 11.11 -9.09 29.54
C ASP A 15 10.02 -8.82 30.59
N ALA A 16 10.33 -8.10 31.66
CA ALA A 16 9.35 -7.75 32.70
C ALA A 16 8.20 -6.88 32.14
N ALA A 17 8.52 -5.83 31.39
CA ALA A 17 7.52 -4.96 30.77
C ALA A 17 6.67 -5.72 29.74
N TYR A 18 7.30 -6.58 28.93
CA TYR A 18 6.60 -7.44 27.98
C TYR A 18 5.66 -8.43 28.66
N GLN A 19 6.10 -9.07 29.75
CA GLN A 19 5.24 -9.97 30.51
C GLN A 19 4.06 -9.23 31.16
N ALA A 20 4.26 -8.00 31.64
CA ALA A 20 3.17 -7.20 32.21
C ALA A 20 2.05 -6.90 31.20
N VAL A 21 2.39 -6.63 29.93
CA VAL A 21 1.36 -6.39 28.89
C VAL A 21 0.62 -7.67 28.51
N ILE A 22 1.32 -8.81 28.48
CA ILE A 22 0.73 -10.12 28.14
C ILE A 22 -0.12 -10.67 29.29
N SER A 23 0.28 -10.41 30.53
CA SER A 23 -0.44 -10.91 31.68
C SER A 23 -1.87 -10.34 31.70
N GLU A 24 -2.81 -11.16 32.14
CA GLU A 24 -4.19 -10.73 32.37
C GLU A 24 -4.37 -10.16 33.79
N GLN A 25 -3.35 -10.33 34.65
CA GLN A 25 -3.36 -9.90 36.04
C GLN A 25 -2.91 -8.45 36.22
N ASP A 26 -2.05 -7.97 35.33
CA ASP A 26 -1.56 -6.60 35.37
C ASP A 26 -2.45 -5.70 34.50
N ASP A 27 -2.75 -4.50 35.01
CA ASP A 27 -3.54 -3.49 34.31
C ASP A 27 -2.77 -2.84 33.13
N THR A 28 -1.47 -3.16 32.97
CA THR A 28 -0.65 -2.59 31.90
C THR A 28 -1.17 -3.05 30.54
N ASN A 29 -1.53 -2.10 29.69
CA ASN A 29 -2.10 -2.37 28.38
C ASN A 29 -1.09 -2.15 27.25
N TRP A 30 -0.12 -1.26 27.45
CA TRP A 30 0.83 -0.92 26.41
C TRP A 30 2.23 -0.67 26.98
N LEU A 31 3.22 -0.81 26.11
CA LEU A 31 4.61 -0.48 26.38
C LEU A 31 5.24 0.19 25.16
N ILE A 32 6.26 1.01 25.41
CA ILE A 32 7.12 1.61 24.40
C ILE A 32 8.58 1.31 24.74
N TYR A 33 9.29 0.78 23.75
CA TYR A 33 10.74 0.65 23.76
C TYR A 33 11.38 1.72 22.90
N ALA A 34 12.55 2.18 23.34
CA ALA A 34 13.38 3.11 22.59
C ALA A 34 14.85 2.73 22.72
N TYR A 35 15.68 3.32 21.87
CA TYR A 35 17.12 3.16 22.00
C TYR A 35 17.70 4.07 23.07
N ASP A 36 18.75 3.60 23.73
CA ASP A 36 19.57 4.46 24.56
C ASP A 36 20.39 5.46 23.73
N LYS A 37 20.85 6.53 24.36
CA LYS A 37 21.50 7.65 23.66
C LYS A 37 22.82 7.22 23.03
N GLY A 38 22.82 7.08 21.70
CA GLY A 38 24.03 6.87 20.91
C GLY A 38 24.42 5.41 20.68
N THR A 39 23.67 4.46 21.25
CA THR A 39 23.82 3.02 20.99
C THR A 39 22.53 2.45 20.38
N TYR A 40 22.57 1.18 19.98
CA TYR A 40 21.39 0.41 19.55
C TYR A 40 20.90 -0.53 20.66
N ASP A 41 21.17 -0.17 21.92
CA ASP A 41 20.68 -0.89 23.09
C ASP A 41 19.22 -0.50 23.33
N LEU A 42 18.34 -1.50 23.33
CA LEU A 42 16.92 -1.29 23.54
C LEU A 42 16.61 -1.19 25.03
N ARG A 43 15.77 -0.23 25.42
CA ARG A 43 15.32 -0.02 26.80
C ARG A 43 13.82 0.26 26.85
N VAL A 44 13.22 0.05 28.02
CA VAL A 44 11.86 0.49 28.31
C VAL A 44 11.83 2.01 28.41
N GLN A 45 11.02 2.67 27.61
CA GLN A 45 10.80 4.12 27.70
C GLN A 45 9.61 4.43 28.59
N ALA A 46 8.48 3.78 28.31
CA ALA A 46 7.21 4.04 28.97
C ALA A 46 6.33 2.79 28.94
N THR A 47 5.41 2.71 29.89
CA THR A 47 4.38 1.67 30.04
C THR A 47 3.16 2.33 30.64
N GLY A 48 1.96 1.88 30.28
CA GLY A 48 0.73 2.44 30.82
C GLY A 48 -0.49 1.55 30.62
N ASP A 49 -1.59 2.01 31.20
CA ASP A 49 -2.92 1.37 31.26
C ASP A 49 -4.01 2.22 30.59
N GLY A 50 -3.71 3.42 30.11
CA GLY A 50 -4.63 4.32 29.38
C GLY A 50 -4.92 3.93 27.93
N GLY A 51 -4.62 2.68 27.54
CA GLY A 51 -4.94 2.15 26.21
C GLY A 51 -4.21 2.84 25.05
N LEU A 52 -4.87 2.87 23.87
CA LEU A 52 -4.26 3.41 22.64
C LEU A 52 -4.17 4.94 22.62
N GLU A 53 -5.05 5.65 23.33
CA GLU A 53 -5.05 7.12 23.39
C GLU A 53 -3.82 7.64 24.11
N GLU A 54 -3.52 7.08 25.29
CA GLU A 54 -2.29 7.42 26.02
C GLU A 54 -1.04 7.01 25.24
N LEU A 55 -1.08 5.84 24.59
CA LEU A 55 0.03 5.34 23.79
C LEU A 55 0.38 6.28 22.62
N SER A 56 -0.62 6.84 21.92
CA SER A 56 -0.37 7.73 20.78
C SER A 56 0.35 9.01 21.18
N ASP A 57 0.09 9.51 22.39
CA ASP A 57 0.64 10.78 22.87
C ASP A 57 2.10 10.66 23.35
N GLU A 58 2.57 9.45 23.67
CA GLU A 58 3.92 9.20 24.19
C GLU A 58 4.97 9.01 23.07
N PHE A 59 4.54 8.96 21.80
CA PHE A 59 5.45 8.92 20.66
C PHE A 59 6.22 10.22 20.48
N SER A 60 7.44 10.12 19.99
CA SER A 60 8.34 11.25 19.78
C SER A 60 8.91 11.24 18.37
N ASP A 61 8.68 12.32 17.63
CA ASP A 61 9.19 12.50 16.26
C ASP A 61 10.71 12.40 16.14
N GLY A 62 11.44 12.72 17.22
CA GLY A 62 12.90 12.70 17.23
C GLY A 62 13.51 11.31 17.43
N LYS A 63 12.71 10.27 17.62
CA LYS A 63 13.19 8.93 18.03
C LYS A 63 12.57 7.82 17.19
N VAL A 64 13.32 6.72 17.11
CA VAL A 64 12.78 5.42 16.69
C VAL A 64 12.27 4.73 17.95
N GLN A 65 11.03 4.31 17.92
CA GLN A 65 10.35 3.67 19.04
C GLN A 65 9.64 2.40 18.54
N PHE A 66 9.45 1.46 19.45
CA PHE A 66 8.74 0.22 19.20
C PHE A 66 7.70 0.05 20.28
N ALA A 67 6.42 0.13 19.91
CA ALA A 67 5.34 -0.04 20.86
C ALA A 67 4.70 -1.42 20.72
N TYR A 68 4.20 -1.92 21.84
CA TYR A 68 3.44 -3.16 21.90
C TYR A 68 2.21 -2.92 22.77
N ALA A 69 1.04 -3.21 22.23
CA ALA A 69 -0.24 -2.88 22.86
C ALA A 69 -1.19 -4.07 22.85
N LYS A 70 -1.88 -4.27 23.97
CA LYS A 70 -3.00 -5.18 24.14
C LYS A 70 -4.29 -4.39 23.92
N VAL A 71 -5.11 -4.85 22.97
CA VAL A 71 -6.38 -4.22 22.61
C VAL A 71 -7.47 -5.28 22.51
N ILE A 72 -8.70 -4.94 22.91
CA ILE A 72 -9.84 -5.86 22.82
C ILE A 72 -10.52 -5.63 21.47
N ASP A 73 -10.59 -6.67 20.63
CA ASP A 73 -11.28 -6.54 19.34
C ASP A 73 -12.80 -6.45 19.54
N PRO A 74 -13.49 -5.42 19.01
CA PRO A 74 -14.95 -5.31 19.12
C PRO A 74 -15.73 -6.44 18.44
N ASN A 75 -15.12 -7.20 17.52
CA ASN A 75 -15.83 -8.29 16.82
C ASN A 75 -15.81 -9.60 17.61
N THR A 76 -14.69 -9.92 18.23
CA THR A 76 -14.49 -11.20 18.93
C THR A 76 -14.49 -11.07 20.44
N GLU A 77 -14.41 -9.84 20.98
CA GLU A 77 -14.27 -9.55 22.41
C GLU A 77 -13.04 -10.24 23.05
N LEU A 78 -12.04 -10.58 22.22
CA LEU A 78 -10.82 -11.24 22.65
C LEU A 78 -9.64 -10.26 22.61
N PRO A 79 -8.68 -10.38 23.55
CA PRO A 79 -7.49 -9.57 23.55
C PRO A 79 -6.60 -9.93 22.35
N LYS A 80 -6.15 -8.90 21.65
CA LYS A 80 -5.20 -8.98 20.55
C LYS A 80 -4.02 -8.08 20.82
N PHE A 81 -2.90 -8.47 20.26
CA PHE A 81 -1.65 -7.77 20.41
C PHE A 81 -1.26 -7.07 19.12
N VAL A 82 -0.97 -5.79 19.22
CA VAL A 82 -0.53 -4.92 18.13
C VAL A 82 0.92 -4.55 18.36
N PHE A 83 1.74 -4.74 17.35
CA PHE A 83 3.12 -4.27 17.32
C PHE A 83 3.21 -3.06 16.41
N ILE A 84 3.74 -1.95 16.92
CA ILE A 84 3.87 -0.68 16.19
C ILE A 84 5.34 -0.32 16.10
N GLY A 85 5.87 -0.27 14.88
CA GLY A 85 7.18 0.31 14.59
C GLY A 85 7.03 1.80 14.29
N TRP A 86 7.52 2.66 15.18
CA TRP A 86 7.49 4.10 15.01
C TRP A 86 8.83 4.63 14.50
N CYS A 87 8.79 5.34 13.37
CA CYS A 87 9.95 6.01 12.80
C CYS A 87 9.63 7.49 12.59
N GLY A 88 9.80 8.29 13.64
CA GLY A 88 9.47 9.71 13.63
C GLY A 88 10.18 10.54 12.56
N SER A 89 9.52 11.61 12.14
CA SER A 89 9.97 12.52 11.08
C SER A 89 11.34 13.16 11.38
N GLY A 90 11.63 13.44 12.66
CA GLY A 90 12.86 14.06 13.16
C GLY A 90 14.05 13.11 13.33
N VAL A 91 13.91 11.81 13.05
CA VAL A 91 15.02 10.85 13.17
C VAL A 91 16.08 11.10 12.08
N PRO A 92 17.40 11.06 12.40
CA PRO A 92 18.46 11.19 11.40
C PRO A 92 18.37 10.14 10.28
N GLU A 93 18.58 10.55 9.03
CA GLU A 93 18.43 9.68 7.84
C GLU A 93 19.23 8.37 7.93
N LEU A 94 20.46 8.45 8.45
CA LEU A 94 21.31 7.26 8.63
C LEU A 94 20.67 6.23 9.58
N ARG A 95 19.98 6.67 10.63
CA ARG A 95 19.26 5.75 11.54
C ARG A 95 18.01 5.19 10.88
N LYS A 96 17.29 6.00 10.09
CA LYS A 96 16.12 5.57 9.33
C LYS A 96 16.43 4.42 8.37
N ALA A 97 17.63 4.41 7.77
CA ALA A 97 18.06 3.35 6.86
C ALA A 97 18.06 1.94 7.49
N PHE A 98 18.35 1.83 8.79
CA PHE A 98 18.41 0.56 9.50
C PHE A 98 17.09 0.14 10.15
N PHE A 99 16.09 1.04 10.17
CA PHE A 99 14.82 0.83 10.87
C PHE A 99 14.14 -0.50 10.49
N ASN A 100 14.02 -0.82 9.21
CA ASN A 100 13.33 -2.06 8.79
C ASN A 100 14.06 -3.34 9.23
N SER A 101 15.40 -3.32 9.23
CA SER A 101 16.20 -4.45 9.73
C SER A 101 16.01 -4.61 11.23
N GLN A 102 16.06 -3.50 11.96
CA GLN A 102 15.90 -3.48 13.41
C GLN A 102 14.47 -3.86 13.83
N LEU A 103 13.47 -3.39 13.10
CA LEU A 103 12.07 -3.76 13.24
C LEU A 103 11.88 -5.26 13.10
N SER A 104 12.58 -5.89 12.16
CA SER A 104 12.55 -7.35 11.98
C SER A 104 13.21 -8.09 13.14
N ASP A 105 14.24 -7.52 13.75
CA ASP A 105 14.90 -8.10 14.92
C ASP A 105 14.02 -7.97 16.17
N VAL A 106 13.40 -6.80 16.40
CA VAL A 106 12.44 -6.57 17.49
C VAL A 106 11.16 -7.40 17.31
N SER A 107 10.70 -7.57 16.07
CA SER A 107 9.58 -8.45 15.75
C SER A 107 9.84 -9.91 16.14
N LYS A 108 11.08 -10.38 16.12
CA LYS A 108 11.45 -11.75 16.57
C LYS A 108 11.57 -11.82 18.09
N PHE A 109 11.93 -10.71 18.74
CA PHE A 109 11.96 -10.60 20.19
C PHE A 109 10.54 -10.76 20.78
N PHE A 110 9.55 -10.12 20.15
CA PHE A 110 8.15 -10.36 20.48
C PHE A 110 7.72 -11.75 19.97
N LYS A 111 7.27 -12.62 20.88
CA LYS A 111 6.93 -14.01 20.57
C LYS A 111 5.74 -14.13 19.63
N SER A 112 4.75 -13.23 19.75
CA SER A 112 3.53 -13.24 18.95
C SER A 112 2.88 -11.86 18.90
N PHE A 113 2.32 -11.50 17.76
CA PHE A 113 1.43 -10.36 17.58
C PHE A 113 0.44 -10.65 16.44
N HIS A 114 -0.68 -9.96 16.44
CA HIS A 114 -1.76 -10.16 15.45
C HIS A 114 -1.68 -9.17 14.29
N VAL A 115 -1.18 -7.97 14.58
CA VAL A 115 -1.04 -6.90 13.61
C VAL A 115 0.30 -6.22 13.83
N GLN A 116 1.02 -5.98 12.74
CA GLN A 116 2.19 -5.12 12.71
C GLN A 116 1.86 -3.86 11.90
N ILE A 117 2.14 -2.70 12.48
CA ILE A 117 1.92 -1.38 11.89
C ILE A 117 3.25 -0.64 11.83
N ASN A 118 3.57 -0.07 10.67
CA ASN A 118 4.74 0.80 10.51
C ASN A 118 4.22 2.24 10.43
N ALA A 119 4.47 3.01 11.48
CA ALA A 119 4.03 4.38 11.62
C ALA A 119 5.19 5.37 11.46
N ARG A 120 4.90 6.53 10.86
CA ARG A 120 5.88 7.61 10.68
C ARG A 120 5.43 8.94 11.26
N ASP A 121 4.12 9.13 11.34
CA ASP A 121 3.48 10.34 11.83
C ASP A 121 2.32 9.97 12.77
N GLU A 122 1.88 10.92 13.59
CA GLU A 122 0.83 10.71 14.61
C GLU A 122 -0.48 10.19 13.99
N ALA A 123 -0.77 10.57 12.75
CA ALA A 123 -1.93 10.09 12.01
C ALA A 123 -1.93 8.57 11.77
N ASP A 124 -0.75 7.92 11.74
CA ASP A 124 -0.64 6.47 11.55
C ASP A 124 -0.92 5.69 12.85
N VAL A 125 -0.84 6.35 14.00
CA VAL A 125 -1.07 5.76 15.33
C VAL A 125 -2.40 6.17 15.95
N GLU A 126 -3.27 6.81 15.16
CA GLU A 126 -4.62 7.18 15.62
C GLU A 126 -5.37 5.90 16.09
N PRO A 127 -5.98 5.92 17.30
CA PRO A 127 -6.65 4.74 17.86
C PRO A 127 -7.69 4.13 16.92
N ALA A 128 -8.44 4.97 16.20
CA ALA A 128 -9.43 4.52 15.23
C ALA A 128 -8.83 3.71 14.07
N LEU A 129 -7.65 4.12 13.56
CA LEU A 129 -6.96 3.43 12.48
C LEU A 129 -6.40 2.08 12.94
N ILE A 130 -5.78 2.05 14.13
CA ILE A 130 -5.25 0.83 14.73
C ILE A 130 -6.38 -0.17 14.95
N MET A 131 -7.49 0.26 15.58
CA MET A 131 -8.65 -0.59 15.84
C MET A 131 -9.29 -1.11 14.56
N LYS A 132 -9.35 -0.29 13.50
CA LYS A 132 -9.79 -0.74 12.17
C LYS A 132 -8.89 -1.87 11.65
N ARG A 133 -7.56 -1.72 11.74
CA ARG A 133 -6.60 -2.73 11.28
C ARG A 133 -6.72 -4.04 12.06
N VAL A 134 -6.93 -3.95 13.37
CA VAL A 134 -7.17 -5.09 14.26
C VAL A 134 -8.46 -5.82 13.89
N SER A 135 -9.53 -5.08 13.62
CA SER A 135 -10.82 -5.64 13.19
C SER A 135 -10.71 -6.38 11.85
N GLU A 136 -9.89 -5.88 10.92
CA GLU A 136 -9.66 -6.50 9.61
C GLU A 136 -8.82 -7.77 9.73
N SER A 137 -7.79 -7.76 10.58
CA SER A 137 -6.95 -8.94 10.84
C SER A 137 -7.72 -10.07 11.53
N SER A 138 -8.83 -9.77 12.22
CA SER A 138 -9.62 -10.78 12.93
C SER A 138 -10.20 -11.90 12.08
N GLY A 139 -10.42 -11.69 10.79
CA GLY A 139 -11.18 -12.63 9.95
C GLY A 139 -12.65 -12.81 10.35
N ALA A 140 -13.12 -12.21 11.45
CA ALA A 140 -14.48 -12.33 11.99
C ALA A 140 -15.49 -11.38 11.32
N LYS A 141 -15.10 -10.68 10.24
CA LYS A 141 -16.02 -9.88 9.40
C LYS A 141 -16.86 -10.77 8.49
N TYR A 142 -17.59 -11.72 9.05
CA TYR A 142 -18.62 -12.45 8.32
C TYR A 142 -19.91 -11.63 8.36
N SER A 143 -20.28 -11.01 7.23
CA SER A 143 -21.60 -10.37 7.07
C SER A 143 -22.76 -11.38 7.14
N VAL A 144 -22.44 -12.68 7.14
CA VAL A 144 -23.39 -13.79 7.06
C VAL A 144 -24.14 -14.05 8.37
N HIS A 145 -23.64 -13.59 9.52
CA HIS A 145 -24.30 -13.80 10.82
C HIS A 145 -25.23 -12.67 11.28
N LYS A 146 -25.30 -11.55 10.54
CA LYS A 146 -26.25 -10.45 10.80
C LYS A 146 -27.29 -10.28 9.70
N GLU A 147 -27.31 -11.14 8.67
CA GLU A 147 -28.51 -11.26 7.85
C GLU A 147 -29.60 -11.92 8.71
N ALA A 148 -30.65 -11.16 9.03
CA ALA A 148 -31.87 -11.76 9.55
C ALA A 148 -32.25 -12.91 8.63
N ALA A 149 -32.44 -14.11 9.18
CA ALA A 149 -32.79 -15.29 8.40
C ALA A 149 -33.94 -14.92 7.47
N LYS A 150 -33.65 -14.78 6.16
CA LYS A 150 -34.69 -14.54 5.17
C LYS A 150 -35.66 -15.70 5.35
N PRO A 151 -36.94 -15.45 5.68
CA PRO A 151 -37.89 -16.53 5.85
C PRO A 151 -37.94 -17.25 4.51
N GLN A 152 -37.32 -18.43 4.45
CA GLN A 152 -37.41 -19.28 3.28
C GLN A 152 -38.90 -19.55 3.11
N PRO A 153 -39.50 -19.19 1.95
CA PRO A 153 -40.90 -19.48 1.74
C PRO A 153 -41.09 -20.98 1.94
N ARG A 154 -42.06 -21.37 2.76
CA ARG A 154 -42.39 -22.79 2.95
C ARG A 154 -42.63 -23.37 1.56
N VAL A 155 -41.90 -24.43 1.22
CA VAL A 155 -42.06 -25.12 -0.07
C VAL A 155 -43.50 -25.61 -0.14
N ALA A 156 -44.32 -24.88 -0.89
CA ALA A 156 -45.70 -25.28 -1.14
C ALA A 156 -45.67 -26.56 -1.99
N PRO A 157 -46.57 -27.53 -1.74
CA PRO A 157 -46.67 -28.70 -2.58
C PRO A 157 -46.94 -28.27 -4.03
N VAL A 158 -46.08 -28.72 -4.94
CA VAL A 158 -46.19 -28.40 -6.37
C VAL A 158 -47.41 -29.13 -6.90
N GLY A 159 -48.50 -28.39 -7.12
CA GLY A 159 -49.70 -28.92 -7.77
C GLY A 159 -49.42 -29.25 -9.23
N SER A 160 -50.10 -30.27 -9.78
CA SER A 160 -50.02 -30.56 -11.21
C SER A 160 -50.60 -29.40 -12.01
N VAL A 161 -49.85 -28.94 -13.01
CA VAL A 161 -50.20 -27.83 -13.94
C VAL A 161 -51.29 -28.26 -14.94
N TYR A 162 -51.93 -29.40 -14.74
CA TYR A 162 -52.88 -29.94 -15.71
C TYR A 162 -54.22 -29.19 -15.62
N LYS A 163 -54.43 -28.23 -16.52
CA LYS A 163 -55.77 -27.79 -16.88
C LYS A 163 -56.32 -28.76 -17.91
N LYS A 164 -57.38 -29.48 -17.54
CA LYS A 164 -58.16 -30.28 -18.49
C LYS A 164 -58.80 -29.32 -19.49
N GLU A 165 -58.31 -29.30 -20.72
CA GLU A 165 -58.94 -28.54 -21.80
C GLU A 165 -60.31 -29.16 -22.10
N GLU A 166 -61.33 -28.33 -22.13
CA GLU A 166 -62.67 -28.73 -22.53
C GLU A 166 -62.66 -29.02 -24.04
N ILE A 167 -63.28 -30.13 -24.43
CA ILE A 167 -63.34 -30.55 -25.83
C ILE A 167 -64.17 -29.50 -26.58
N PRO A 168 -63.58 -28.78 -27.55
CA PRO A 168 -64.32 -27.75 -28.26
C PRO A 168 -65.45 -28.37 -29.09
N ASP A 169 -66.64 -27.77 -29.03
CA ASP A 169 -67.79 -28.17 -29.85
C ASP A 169 -67.51 -27.78 -31.31
N ILE A 170 -66.91 -28.72 -32.03
CA ILE A 170 -66.54 -28.62 -33.45
C ILE A 170 -67.72 -28.26 -34.35
N ALA A 171 -68.96 -28.60 -33.97
CA ALA A 171 -70.14 -28.26 -34.75
C ALA A 171 -70.51 -26.78 -34.61
N ALA A 172 -70.31 -26.19 -33.43
CA ALA A 172 -70.52 -24.76 -33.20
C ALA A 172 -69.46 -23.91 -33.93
N MET A 173 -68.20 -24.34 -33.92
CA MET A 173 -67.11 -23.68 -34.64
C MET A 173 -67.29 -23.69 -36.16
N GLN A 174 -67.75 -24.79 -36.74
CA GLN A 174 -68.02 -24.86 -38.19
C GLN A 174 -69.18 -23.98 -38.64
N ARG A 175 -70.19 -23.76 -37.77
CA ARG A 175 -71.30 -22.85 -38.08
C ARG A 175 -70.87 -21.39 -38.03
N GLN A 176 -69.98 -21.03 -37.11
CA GLN A 176 -69.43 -19.68 -37.02
C GLN A 176 -68.51 -19.35 -38.21
N SER A 177 -67.74 -20.32 -38.73
CA SER A 177 -66.82 -20.09 -39.85
C SER A 177 -67.50 -19.93 -41.23
N MET A 178 -68.80 -20.26 -41.36
CA MET A 178 -69.56 -20.09 -42.60
C MET A 178 -70.33 -18.77 -42.70
N THR A 179 -70.18 -17.84 -41.75
CA THR A 179 -70.82 -16.51 -41.83
C THR A 179 -70.12 -15.61 -42.85
N LYS A 180 -70.92 -14.84 -43.60
CA LYS A 180 -70.49 -14.01 -44.75
C LYS A 180 -69.52 -12.88 -44.39
N GLU A 181 -69.36 -12.57 -43.10
CA GLU A 181 -68.37 -11.61 -42.56
C GLU A 181 -66.93 -12.17 -42.55
N ASN A 182 -66.74 -13.49 -42.62
CA ASN A 182 -65.41 -14.13 -42.64
C ASN A 182 -64.90 -14.45 -44.06
N ALA A 183 -65.52 -13.91 -45.10
CA ALA A 183 -64.98 -14.02 -46.45
C ALA A 183 -63.76 -13.08 -46.61
N PRO A 184 -62.56 -13.59 -46.91
CA PRO A 184 -61.38 -12.74 -47.06
C PRO A 184 -61.55 -11.81 -48.26
N THR A 185 -61.42 -10.50 -48.03
CA THR A 185 -61.37 -9.50 -49.11
C THR A 185 -60.16 -9.72 -50.00
N PRO A 186 -60.26 -9.51 -51.33
CA PRO A 186 -59.09 -9.61 -52.22
C PRO A 186 -58.04 -8.57 -51.81
N VAL A 187 -56.91 -9.05 -51.29
CA VAL A 187 -55.78 -8.21 -50.90
C VAL A 187 -55.08 -7.69 -52.16
N GLY A 188 -55.22 -6.39 -52.43
CA GLY A 188 -54.35 -5.68 -53.36
C GLY A 188 -52.92 -5.68 -52.83
N THR A 189 -51.96 -6.02 -53.68
CA THR A 189 -50.55 -6.12 -53.31
C THR A 189 -49.96 -4.74 -53.06
N ASN A 190 -50.00 -4.27 -51.81
CA ASN A 190 -49.15 -3.17 -51.35
C ASN A 190 -47.80 -3.72 -50.87
N TYR A 191 -47.13 -4.47 -51.74
CA TYR A 191 -45.80 -4.97 -51.48
C TYR A 191 -44.76 -3.97 -52.01
N THR A 192 -44.20 -3.18 -51.11
CA THR A 192 -42.90 -2.56 -51.34
C THR A 192 -41.82 -3.57 -50.94
N PRO A 193 -40.96 -4.05 -51.86
CA PRO A 193 -39.88 -4.94 -51.50
C PRO A 193 -38.94 -4.22 -50.53
N VAL A 194 -38.79 -4.79 -49.33
CA VAL A 194 -37.74 -4.35 -48.40
C VAL A 194 -36.40 -4.76 -49.02
N GLN A 195 -35.67 -3.78 -49.57
CA GLN A 195 -34.28 -3.97 -49.94
C GLN A 195 -33.43 -4.06 -48.68
N THR A 196 -33.35 -5.25 -48.07
CA THR A 196 -32.27 -5.56 -47.14
C THR A 196 -31.01 -5.82 -47.95
N ALA A 197 -30.25 -4.78 -48.26
CA ALA A 197 -28.84 -4.97 -48.54
C ALA A 197 -28.21 -5.56 -47.27
N PRO A 198 -27.63 -6.77 -47.30
CA PRO A 198 -26.90 -7.26 -46.14
C PRO A 198 -25.73 -6.32 -45.92
N LYS A 199 -25.63 -5.73 -44.72
CA LYS A 199 -24.44 -4.96 -44.33
C LYS A 199 -23.23 -5.86 -44.54
N LYS A 200 -22.23 -5.37 -45.30
CA LYS A 200 -21.00 -6.09 -45.63
C LYS A 200 -20.39 -6.70 -44.36
N LEU A 201 -19.98 -7.97 -44.47
CA LEU A 201 -19.41 -8.78 -43.38
C LEU A 201 -18.22 -8.11 -42.67
N GLU A 202 -17.51 -7.21 -43.36
CA GLU A 202 -16.40 -6.41 -42.83
C GLU A 202 -16.78 -5.49 -41.65
N GLN A 203 -18.05 -5.11 -41.48
CA GLN A 203 -18.46 -4.23 -40.37
C GLN A 203 -18.86 -4.98 -39.09
N ARG A 204 -18.95 -6.30 -39.10
CA ARG A 204 -19.31 -7.09 -37.91
C ARG A 204 -18.12 -7.46 -37.04
N TRP A 205 -16.90 -7.45 -37.57
CA TRP A 205 -15.67 -7.73 -36.83
C TRP A 205 -14.98 -6.47 -36.29
N ASN A 206 -15.24 -5.30 -36.88
CA ASN A 206 -14.59 -4.04 -36.49
C ASN A 206 -15.23 -3.34 -35.26
N ALA A 207 -16.38 -3.81 -34.78
CA ALA A 207 -16.99 -3.26 -33.55
C ALA A 207 -16.28 -3.72 -32.27
N ALA A 208 -15.45 -4.77 -32.34
CA ALA A 208 -14.69 -5.29 -31.20
C ALA A 208 -13.27 -4.70 -31.08
N GLN A 209 -12.85 -3.84 -32.01
CA GLN A 209 -11.50 -3.25 -32.03
C GLN A 209 -11.45 -1.77 -31.62
N ASN A 210 -12.60 -1.13 -31.39
CA ASN A 210 -12.71 0.30 -31.07
C ASN A 210 -13.26 0.58 -29.66
N GLN A 211 -13.02 -0.33 -28.71
CA GLN A 211 -12.91 0.05 -27.31
C GLN A 211 -11.41 0.16 -26.99
N ASP A 212 -10.81 1.25 -27.46
CA ASP A 212 -9.50 1.65 -26.96
C ASP A 212 -9.71 2.06 -25.50
N SER A 213 -9.36 1.17 -24.59
CA SER A 213 -9.62 1.24 -23.15
C SER A 213 -8.79 2.32 -22.42
N GLY A 214 -8.34 3.36 -23.15
CA GLY A 214 -7.38 4.34 -22.65
C GLY A 214 -6.00 3.76 -22.32
N ALA A 215 -5.82 2.44 -22.45
CA ALA A 215 -4.58 1.75 -22.08
C ALA A 215 -3.40 2.14 -23.00
N SER A 216 -3.66 2.48 -24.26
CA SER A 216 -2.64 2.98 -25.19
C SER A 216 -2.16 4.39 -24.79
N ALA A 217 -3.09 5.28 -24.41
CA ALA A 217 -2.80 6.63 -23.95
C ALA A 217 -2.03 6.64 -22.62
N VAL A 218 -2.45 5.81 -21.64
CA VAL A 218 -1.76 5.67 -20.35
C VAL A 218 -0.34 5.12 -20.53
N ARG A 219 -0.14 4.15 -21.44
CA ARG A 219 1.21 3.65 -21.76
C ARG A 219 2.07 4.73 -22.43
N ALA A 220 1.52 5.50 -23.36
CA ALA A 220 2.24 6.57 -24.03
C ALA A 220 2.62 7.72 -23.09
N GLU A 221 1.76 8.05 -22.12
CA GLU A 221 2.02 9.07 -21.10
C GLU A 221 3.11 8.61 -20.12
N ARG A 222 3.05 7.34 -19.70
CA ARG A 222 4.10 6.72 -18.86
C ARG A 222 5.45 6.68 -19.57
N GLU A 223 5.50 6.31 -20.84
CA GLU A 223 6.75 6.30 -21.62
C GLU A 223 7.34 7.70 -21.82
N ARG A 224 6.50 8.74 -21.96
CA ARG A 224 6.98 10.14 -22.04
C ARG A 224 7.57 10.60 -20.72
N TYR A 225 6.88 10.30 -19.62
CA TYR A 225 7.37 10.63 -18.28
C TYR A 225 8.69 9.91 -17.98
N GLU A 226 8.78 8.61 -18.27
CA GLU A 226 10.00 7.83 -18.08
C GLU A 226 11.17 8.37 -18.92
N ARG A 227 10.92 8.78 -20.18
CA ARG A 227 11.96 9.42 -21.02
C ARG A 227 12.40 10.78 -20.49
N GLU A 228 11.48 11.59 -19.99
CA GLU A 228 11.82 12.90 -19.39
C GLU A 228 12.67 12.73 -18.12
N VAL A 229 12.33 11.74 -17.27
CA VAL A 229 13.12 11.41 -16.08
C VAL A 229 14.52 10.95 -16.46
N VAL A 230 14.65 10.05 -17.44
CA VAL A 230 15.95 9.55 -17.91
C VAL A 230 16.81 10.67 -18.51
N GLU A 231 16.23 11.59 -19.28
CA GLU A 231 16.98 12.74 -19.81
C GLU A 231 17.39 13.72 -18.70
N ARG A 232 16.52 13.97 -17.72
CA ARG A 232 16.86 14.82 -16.56
C ARG A 232 17.97 14.21 -15.70
N GLU A 233 17.97 12.89 -15.52
CA GLU A 233 19.07 12.20 -14.83
C GLU A 233 20.37 12.22 -15.63
N LYS A 234 20.31 12.04 -16.95
CA LYS A 234 21.49 12.19 -17.83
C LYS A 234 22.05 13.60 -17.80
N GLU A 235 21.21 14.64 -17.82
CA GLU A 235 21.66 16.03 -17.71
C GLU A 235 22.32 16.29 -16.35
N LYS A 236 21.71 15.84 -15.24
CA LYS A 236 22.33 15.94 -13.92
C LYS A 236 23.66 15.21 -13.85
N ALA A 237 23.75 14.00 -14.43
CA ALA A 237 24.99 13.23 -14.49
C ALA A 237 26.06 13.95 -15.33
N ARG A 238 25.70 14.57 -16.46
CA ARG A 238 26.60 15.39 -17.30
C ARG A 238 27.06 16.65 -16.57
N GLN A 239 26.17 17.34 -15.86
CA GLN A 239 26.53 18.51 -15.06
C GLN A 239 27.47 18.14 -13.91
N PHE A 240 27.21 17.02 -13.23
CA PHE A 240 28.05 16.51 -12.16
C PHE A 240 29.44 16.10 -12.65
N THR A 241 29.53 15.36 -13.75
CA THR A 241 30.82 14.98 -14.35
C THR A 241 31.58 16.19 -14.90
N SER A 242 30.89 17.17 -15.49
CA SER A 242 31.51 18.44 -15.92
C SER A 242 32.06 19.25 -14.75
N HIS A 243 31.31 19.39 -13.65
CA HIS A 243 31.80 20.08 -12.45
C HIS A 243 33.01 19.35 -11.86
N GLN A 244 32.93 18.02 -11.73
CA GLN A 244 34.02 17.22 -11.19
C GLN A 244 35.29 17.25 -12.06
N ALA A 245 35.14 17.33 -13.39
CA ALA A 245 36.27 17.51 -14.30
C ALA A 245 36.91 18.90 -14.15
N SER A 246 36.08 19.94 -14.04
CA SER A 246 36.52 21.34 -13.86
C SER A 246 37.26 21.55 -12.53
N ASP A 247 36.75 20.94 -11.46
CA ASP A 247 37.39 20.95 -10.13
C ASP A 247 38.71 20.18 -10.14
N ASN A 248 38.78 19.04 -10.85
CA ASN A 248 40.04 18.30 -11.00
C ASN A 248 41.09 19.06 -11.83
N THR A 249 40.67 19.80 -12.87
CA THR A 249 41.61 20.61 -13.66
C THR A 249 42.14 21.81 -12.87
N SER A 250 41.28 22.52 -12.13
CA SER A 250 41.71 23.66 -11.31
C SER A 250 42.68 23.23 -10.19
N LEU A 251 42.41 22.10 -9.52
CA LEU A 251 43.34 21.54 -8.53
C LEU A 251 44.69 21.14 -9.12
N ARG A 252 44.71 20.62 -10.35
CA ARG A 252 45.97 20.27 -11.04
C ARG A 252 46.77 21.52 -11.43
N GLU A 253 46.12 22.55 -11.95
CA GLU A 253 46.78 23.82 -12.29
C GLU A 253 47.33 24.52 -11.04
N GLU A 254 46.58 24.51 -9.93
CA GLU A 254 47.04 25.10 -8.67
C GLU A 254 48.23 24.34 -8.07
N ALA A 255 48.23 23.00 -8.18
CA ALA A 255 49.35 22.17 -7.77
C ALA A 255 50.61 22.37 -8.63
N GLU A 256 50.45 22.53 -9.95
CA GLU A 256 51.57 22.87 -10.85
C GLU A 256 52.11 24.28 -10.60
N ALA A 257 51.24 25.27 -10.34
CA ALA A 257 51.66 26.63 -10.01
C ALA A 257 52.47 26.67 -8.71
N ARG A 258 52.01 25.94 -7.67
CA ARG A 258 52.76 25.80 -6.40
C ARG A 258 54.12 25.15 -6.62
N ARG A 259 54.20 24.08 -7.41
CA ARG A 259 55.49 23.44 -7.75
C ARG A 259 56.44 24.39 -8.48
N ARG A 260 55.95 25.19 -9.43
CA ARG A 260 56.77 26.18 -10.14
C ARG A 260 57.27 27.28 -9.21
N GLN A 261 56.44 27.75 -8.28
CA GLN A 261 56.86 28.72 -7.26
C GLN A 261 57.94 28.14 -6.35
N GLU A 262 57.76 26.92 -5.86
CA GLU A 262 58.76 26.23 -5.03
C GLU A 262 60.09 26.04 -5.78
N GLU A 263 60.05 25.67 -7.07
CA GLU A 263 61.27 25.53 -7.89
C GLU A 263 61.96 26.88 -8.14
N GLU A 264 61.21 27.95 -8.39
CA GLU A 264 61.77 29.30 -8.53
C GLU A 264 62.39 29.81 -7.22
N GLU A 265 61.73 29.60 -6.09
CA GLU A 265 62.25 29.95 -4.76
C GLU A 265 63.54 29.17 -4.45
N GLN A 266 63.57 27.86 -4.71
CA GLN A 266 64.78 27.06 -4.55
C GLN A 266 65.92 27.53 -5.46
N ARG A 267 65.61 27.93 -6.69
CA ARG A 267 66.60 28.46 -7.64
C ARG A 267 67.15 29.81 -7.20
N GLN A 268 66.31 30.68 -6.66
CA GLN A 268 66.73 31.97 -6.08
C GLN A 268 67.62 31.76 -4.84
N GLN A 269 67.22 30.87 -3.93
CA GLN A 269 68.03 30.54 -2.75
C GLN A 269 69.40 29.94 -3.11
N ARG A 270 69.47 29.07 -4.12
CA ARG A 270 70.74 28.52 -4.64
C ARG A 270 71.62 29.60 -5.29
N ALA A 271 71.02 30.54 -6.02
CA ALA A 271 71.76 31.65 -6.63
C ALA A 271 72.29 32.64 -5.57
N GLU A 272 71.54 32.86 -4.49
CA GLU A 272 71.93 33.75 -3.39
C GLU A 272 73.03 33.14 -2.52
N THR A 273 72.96 31.83 -2.23
CA THR A 273 74.03 31.10 -1.53
C THR A 273 75.33 31.02 -2.35
N ALA A 274 75.25 30.89 -3.68
CA ALA A 274 76.42 30.89 -4.56
C ALA A 274 77.11 32.26 -4.71
N LYS A 275 76.42 33.37 -4.41
CA LYS A 275 77.01 34.73 -4.41
C LYS A 275 77.70 35.11 -3.10
N ARG A 276 77.51 34.32 -2.04
CA ARG A 276 77.95 34.63 -0.67
C ARG A 276 79.16 33.79 -0.22
N GLY A 277 79.62 32.85 -1.04
CA GLY A 277 80.89 32.13 -0.91
C GLY A 277 81.87 32.57 -1.97
#